data_AF-A0A6G9YTY5-F1
#
_entry.id   AF-A0A6G9YTY5-F1
#
_cell.length_a   1.000
_cell.length_b   1.000
_cell.length_c   1.000
_cell.angle_alpha   90.00
_cell.angle_beta   90.00
_cell.angle_gamma   90.00
#
_symmetry.space_group_name_H-M   'P 1'
#
loop_
_entity.id
_entity.type
_entity.pdbx_description
1 polymer ?
#
loop_
_entity_poly.entity_id
_entity_poly.type
_entity_poly.pdbx_seq_one_letter_code
_entity_poly.pdbx_strand_id
1 'polypeptide(L)'
;MTDQKQLGFDPINRTLVLSKGADFVHTVALADGPGFPTGTAVRIILLDATETVLDTWSAVLTTTEARFVIQSELADLIPAGAKYRLYVSYPTTPTTEYLWFYGAVRRKQ
;
A
#
# COMPACT_ATOMS: atom_id res chain seq x y z
N MET A 1 -18.12 4.42 -30.69
CA MET A 1 -18.80 4.73 -29.41
C MET A 1 -17.89 4.24 -28.31
N THR A 2 -17.20 5.16 -27.63
CA THR A 2 -16.28 4.80 -26.54
C THR A 2 -17.09 4.74 -25.26
N ASP A 3 -17.23 3.53 -24.72
CA ASP A 3 -17.98 3.20 -23.51
C ASP A 3 -17.29 3.84 -22.29
N GLN A 4 -17.81 4.97 -21.78
CA GLN A 4 -17.38 5.47 -20.47
C GLN A 4 -17.96 4.56 -19.39
N LYS A 5 -17.19 3.55 -18.97
CA LYS A 5 -17.76 2.44 -18.18
C LYS A 5 -17.48 2.44 -16.68
N GLN A 6 -16.71 3.39 -16.14
CA GLN A 6 -16.41 3.44 -14.71
C GLN A 6 -16.36 4.88 -14.17
N LEU A 7 -16.93 5.06 -12.97
CA LEU A 7 -16.90 6.29 -12.18
C LEU A 7 -16.01 6.05 -10.95
N GLY A 8 -14.97 6.88 -10.75
CA GLY A 8 -14.06 6.81 -9.60
C GLY A 8 -12.61 6.48 -9.98
N PHE A 9 -11.74 6.45 -8.97
CA PHE A 9 -10.35 6.02 -9.13
C PHE A 9 -10.27 4.48 -9.17
N ASP A 10 -9.65 3.93 -10.20
CA ASP A 10 -9.42 2.48 -10.33
C ASP A 10 -8.07 2.08 -9.71
N PRO A 11 -8.06 1.40 -8.55
CA PRO A 11 -6.83 1.01 -7.87
C PRO A 11 -6.07 -0.08 -8.63
N ILE A 12 -4.75 -0.08 -8.53
CA ILE A 12 -3.91 -1.04 -9.27
C ILE A 12 -3.86 -2.37 -8.50
N ASN A 13 -4.33 -3.45 -9.13
CA ASN A 13 -4.22 -4.79 -8.57
C ASN A 13 -2.80 -5.34 -8.72
N ARG A 14 -2.12 -5.62 -7.59
CA ARG A 14 -0.78 -6.21 -7.53
C ARG A 14 -0.69 -7.24 -6.41
N THR A 15 0.24 -8.18 -6.53
CA THR A 15 0.56 -9.12 -5.45
C THR A 15 1.65 -8.51 -4.57
N LEU A 16 1.44 -8.54 -3.25
CA LEU A 16 2.49 -8.23 -2.28
C LEU A 16 3.23 -9.52 -1.95
N VAL A 17 4.52 -9.58 -2.26
CA VAL A 17 5.34 -10.76 -2.03
C VAL A 17 6.14 -10.58 -0.74
N LEU A 18 6.00 -11.53 0.19
CA LEU A 18 6.79 -11.62 1.41
C LEU A 18 7.62 -12.90 1.40
N SER A 19 8.91 -12.79 1.67
CA SER A 19 9.81 -13.93 1.79
C SER A 19 10.06 -14.23 3.27
N LYS A 20 10.00 -15.50 3.67
CA LYS A 20 10.21 -15.89 5.07
C LYS A 20 11.59 -15.49 5.56
N GLY A 21 11.67 -14.87 6.74
CA GLY A 21 12.93 -14.46 7.37
C GLY A 21 13.63 -13.27 6.71
N ALA A 22 12.97 -12.59 5.76
CA ALA A 22 13.50 -11.40 5.11
C ALA A 22 12.62 -10.18 5.40
N ASP A 23 13.26 -9.02 5.51
CA ASP A 23 12.56 -7.75 5.60
C ASP A 23 11.76 -7.48 4.31
N PHE A 24 10.59 -6.87 4.46
CA PHE A 24 9.90 -6.28 3.32
C PHE A 24 10.44 -4.87 3.08
N VAL A 25 11.15 -4.72 1.96
CA VAL A 25 11.64 -3.42 1.48
C VAL A 25 10.95 -3.08 0.17
N HIS A 26 10.26 -1.94 0.14
CA HIS A 26 9.63 -1.45 -1.08
C HIS A 26 9.65 0.07 -1.12
N THR A 27 9.93 0.62 -2.29
CA THR A 27 9.88 2.06 -2.54
C THR A 27 8.89 2.31 -3.66
N VAL A 28 7.93 3.19 -3.41
CA VAL A 28 7.07 3.75 -4.45
C VAL A 28 7.58 5.15 -4.76
N ALA A 29 8.14 5.33 -5.95
CA ALA A 29 8.59 6.63 -6.44
C ALA A 29 7.52 7.25 -7.34
N LEU A 30 7.33 8.57 -7.21
CA LEU A 30 6.58 9.35 -8.20
C LEU A 30 7.47 9.54 -9.43
N ALA A 31 7.01 9.06 -10.59
CA ALA A 31 7.79 9.14 -11.82
C ALA A 31 7.98 10.60 -12.29
N ASP A 32 6.93 11.42 -12.17
CA ASP A 32 6.92 12.84 -12.52
C ASP A 32 5.90 13.58 -11.62
N GLY A 33 6.11 14.88 -11.38
CA GLY A 33 5.15 15.76 -10.70
C GLY A 33 5.68 16.50 -9.47
N PRO A 34 4.82 17.27 -8.77
CA PRO A 34 5.23 18.17 -7.68
C PRO A 34 5.67 17.47 -6.38
N GLY A 35 5.77 16.13 -6.38
CA GLY A 35 6.09 15.35 -5.19
C GLY A 35 4.91 15.14 -4.26
N PHE A 36 5.12 14.43 -3.15
CA PHE A 36 4.18 14.31 -2.05
C PHE A 36 4.09 15.64 -1.29
N PRO A 37 2.90 16.26 -1.19
CA PRO A 37 2.71 17.43 -0.33
C PRO A 37 3.06 17.14 1.12
N THR A 38 3.57 18.14 1.85
CA THR A 38 3.80 18.04 3.30
C THR A 38 2.53 17.61 4.01
N GLY A 39 2.63 16.60 4.89
CA GLY A 39 1.50 16.04 5.62
C GLY A 39 0.79 14.89 4.90
N THR A 40 1.23 14.51 3.70
CA THR A 40 0.80 13.26 3.05
C THR A 40 1.19 12.07 3.93
N ALA A 41 0.34 11.04 3.98
CA ALA A 41 0.64 9.75 4.58
C ALA A 41 0.43 8.62 3.58
N VAL A 42 1.33 7.64 3.56
CA VAL A 42 1.20 6.44 2.72
C VAL A 42 1.27 5.22 3.62
N ARG A 43 0.27 4.34 3.54
CA ARG A 43 0.13 3.18 4.42
C ARG A 43 -0.32 1.93 3.67
N ILE A 44 0.20 0.77 4.06
CA ILE A 44 -0.32 -0.54 3.67
C ILE A 44 -1.10 -1.08 4.86
N ILE A 45 -2.39 -1.32 4.66
CA ILE A 45 -3.25 -2.02 5.61
C ILE A 45 -3.33 -3.49 5.19
N LEU A 46 -2.98 -4.39 6.10
CA LEU A 46 -3.05 -5.83 5.91
C LEU A 46 -4.28 -6.40 6.62
N LEU A 47 -4.97 -7.28 5.93
CA LEU A 47 -6.31 -7.74 6.28
C LEU A 47 -6.38 -9.26 6.18
N ASP A 48 -7.13 -9.89 7.09
CA ASP A 48 -7.48 -11.29 6.94
C ASP A 48 -8.62 -11.51 5.91
N ALA A 49 -9.09 -12.75 5.80
CA ALA A 49 -10.17 -13.10 4.88
C ALA A 49 -11.51 -12.41 5.21
N THR A 50 -11.73 -12.08 6.48
CA THR A 50 -12.94 -11.40 7.01
C THR A 50 -12.84 -9.87 6.98
N GLU A 51 -11.75 -9.33 6.42
CA GLU A 51 -11.43 -7.91 6.41
C GLU A 51 -11.10 -7.30 7.79
N THR A 52 -10.71 -8.14 8.75
CA THR A 52 -10.13 -7.65 10.01
C THR A 52 -8.70 -7.21 9.78
N VAL A 53 -8.31 -6.06 10.34
CA VAL A 53 -6.93 -5.54 10.25
C VAL A 53 -5.99 -6.45 11.03
N LEU A 54 -5.00 -6.99 10.34
CA LEU A 54 -3.88 -7.74 10.92
C LEU A 54 -2.75 -6.80 11.33
N ASP A 55 -2.41 -5.84 10.47
CA ASP A 55 -1.35 -4.87 10.71
C ASP A 55 -1.53 -3.64 9.81
N THR A 56 -0.86 -2.53 10.15
CA THR A 56 -0.76 -1.33 9.33
C THR A 56 0.68 -0.86 9.26
N TRP A 57 1.24 -0.88 8.05
CA TRP A 57 2.61 -0.45 7.78
C TRP A 57 2.61 0.96 7.20
N SER A 58 3.30 1.88 7.86
CA SER A 58 3.44 3.26 7.38
C SER A 58 4.75 3.42 6.61
N ALA A 59 4.71 4.16 5.50
CA ALA A 59 5.91 4.53 4.77
C ALA A 59 6.64 5.69 5.45
N VAL A 60 7.96 5.70 5.34
CA VAL A 60 8.76 6.92 5.49
C VAL A 60 8.72 7.67 4.16
N LEU A 61 8.30 8.93 4.20
CA LEU A 61 8.14 9.75 3.00
C LEU A 61 9.32 10.70 2.82
N THR A 62 9.78 10.82 1.57
CA THR A 62 10.51 11.98 1.07
C THR A 62 9.58 12.78 0.16
N THR A 63 10.08 13.85 -0.45
CA THR A 63 9.30 14.62 -1.44
C THR A 63 8.88 13.76 -2.64
N THR A 64 9.62 12.72 -3.01
CA THR A 64 9.35 11.95 -4.25
C THR A 64 9.15 10.46 -4.03
N GLU A 65 9.37 9.97 -2.82
CA GLU A 65 9.36 8.53 -2.51
C GLU A 65 8.59 8.21 -1.24
N ALA A 66 7.86 7.11 -1.26
CA ALA A 66 7.31 6.45 -0.09
C ALA A 66 8.05 5.12 0.11
N ARG A 67 8.83 5.01 1.18
CA ARG A 67 9.66 3.84 1.48
C ARG A 67 9.11 3.04 2.65
N PHE A 68 8.94 1.74 2.44
CA PHE A 68 8.64 0.75 3.46
C PHE A 68 9.89 -0.05 3.78
N VAL A 69 10.16 -0.24 5.07
CA VAL A 69 11.14 -1.19 5.60
C VAL A 69 10.47 -1.86 6.80
N ILE A 70 9.95 -3.06 6.60
CA ILE A 70 9.26 -3.82 7.63
C ILE A 70 10.13 -5.01 8.00
N GLN A 71 10.49 -5.08 9.27
CA GLN A 71 11.36 -6.14 9.77
C GLN A 71 10.72 -7.51 9.60
N SER A 72 11.55 -8.52 9.33
CA SER A 72 11.10 -9.88 9.06
C SER A 72 10.19 -10.44 10.17
N GLU A 73 10.46 -10.12 11.43
CA GLU A 73 9.66 -10.54 12.58
C GLU A 73 8.21 -10.06 12.55
N LEU A 74 7.93 -8.92 11.90
CA LEU A 74 6.58 -8.41 11.68
C LEU A 74 6.01 -8.93 10.36
N ALA A 75 6.81 -8.91 9.29
CA ALA A 75 6.41 -9.39 7.98
C ALA A 75 6.05 -10.90 7.98
N ASP A 76 6.70 -11.69 8.83
CA ASP A 76 6.45 -13.12 8.96
C ASP A 76 5.16 -13.48 9.68
N LEU A 77 4.56 -12.53 10.43
CA LEU A 77 3.26 -12.72 11.07
C LEU A 77 2.11 -12.68 10.05
N ILE A 78 2.36 -12.14 8.85
CA ILE A 78 1.34 -11.99 7.82
C ILE A 78 1.16 -13.32 7.08
N PRO A 79 -0.04 -13.94 7.16
CA PRO A 79 -0.28 -15.22 6.53
C PRO A 79 -0.37 -15.10 5.00
N ALA A 80 -0.06 -16.19 4.31
CA ALA A 80 -0.34 -16.30 2.88
C ALA A 80 -1.85 -16.15 2.62
N GLY A 81 -2.22 -15.42 1.57
CA GLY A 81 -3.62 -15.17 1.24
C GLY A 81 -4.27 -14.02 2.02
N ALA A 82 -3.57 -13.38 2.97
CA ALA A 82 -3.98 -12.10 3.51
C ALA A 82 -4.21 -11.09 2.38
N LYS A 83 -5.16 -10.18 2.55
CA LYS A 83 -5.38 -9.09 1.60
C LYS A 83 -4.57 -7.88 2.04
N TYR A 84 -4.23 -7.00 1.10
CA TYR A 84 -3.66 -5.70 1.42
C TYR A 84 -4.33 -4.58 0.66
N ARG A 85 -4.27 -3.38 1.25
CA ARG A 85 -4.71 -2.11 0.66
C ARG A 85 -3.66 -1.05 0.94
N LEU A 86 -3.06 -0.49 -0.11
CA LEU A 86 -2.12 0.63 -0.01
C LEU A 86 -2.87 1.93 -0.25
N TYR A 87 -2.94 2.78 0.77
CA TYR A 87 -3.59 4.09 0.71
C TYR A 87 -2.56 5.22 0.66
N VAL A 88 -2.92 6.28 -0.06
CA VAL A 88 -2.31 7.62 0.05
C VAL A 88 -3.36 8.56 0.64
N SER A 89 -3.03 9.24 1.73
CA SER A 89 -3.88 10.21 2.40
C SER A 89 -3.27 11.59 2.25
N TYR A 90 -4.00 12.53 1.66
CA TYR A 90 -3.58 13.92 1.53
C TYR A 90 -4.22 14.78 2.63
N PRO A 91 -3.49 15.79 3.15
CA PRO A 91 -3.95 16.63 4.26
C PRO A 91 -4.90 17.75 3.78
N THR A 92 -5.93 17.38 3.02
CA THR A 92 -7.02 18.27 2.63
C THR A 92 -8.13 18.29 3.69
N THR A 93 -9.11 19.17 3.52
CA THR A 93 -10.33 19.19 4.35
C THR A 93 -11.57 19.08 3.45
N PRO A 94 -12.33 17.95 3.50
CA PRO A 94 -12.04 16.72 4.23
C PRO A 94 -10.74 16.06 3.75
N THR A 95 -10.17 15.17 4.55
CA THR A 95 -9.00 14.38 4.11
C THR A 95 -9.38 13.60 2.87
N THR A 96 -8.41 13.44 1.96
CA THR A 96 -8.63 12.66 0.74
C THR A 96 -7.79 11.40 0.79
N GLU A 97 -8.43 10.24 0.84
CA GLU A 97 -7.79 8.94 0.80
C GLU A 97 -7.95 8.28 -0.57
N TYR A 98 -6.83 7.92 -1.19
CA TYR A 98 -6.79 7.16 -2.44
C TYR A 98 -6.29 5.75 -2.15
N LEU A 99 -7.09 4.75 -2.49
CA LEU A 99 -6.60 3.37 -2.57
C LEU A 99 -5.75 3.27 -3.82
N TRP A 100 -4.43 3.21 -3.69
CA TRP A 100 -3.52 3.22 -4.84
C TRP A 100 -3.25 1.80 -5.34
N PHE A 101 -2.93 0.88 -4.44
CA PHE A 101 -2.73 -0.53 -4.77
C PHE A 101 -3.57 -1.42 -3.87
N TYR A 102 -3.95 -2.58 -4.39
CA TYR A 102 -4.60 -3.61 -3.60
C TYR A 102 -4.25 -4.99 -4.14
N GLY A 103 -4.51 -6.02 -3.34
CA GLY A 103 -4.42 -7.40 -3.79
C GLY A 103 -4.18 -8.37 -2.65
N ALA A 104 -3.57 -9.50 -2.96
CA ALA A 104 -3.27 -10.56 -2.00
C ALA A 104 -1.78 -10.62 -1.68
N VAL A 105 -1.48 -11.10 -0.47
CA VAL A 105 -0.15 -11.42 0.01
C VAL A 105 0.21 -12.84 -0.42
N ARG A 106 1.36 -12.99 -1.07
CA ARG A 106 1.95 -14.29 -1.43
C ARG A 106 3.23 -14.49 -0.65
N ARG A 107 3.34 -15.63 0.04
CA ARG A 107 4.57 -16.04 0.73
C ARG A 107 5.48 -16.80 -0.23
N LYS A 108 6.77 -16.47 -0.22
CA LYS A 108 7.85 -17.26 -0.83
C LYS A 108 8.67 -17.94 0.27
N GLN A 109 9.06 -19.18 0.01
CA GLN A 109 9.88 -20.04 0.87
C GLN A 109 11.26 -20.21 0.25
#